data_AF-A0A2V8TS09-F1
#
_entry.id   AF-A0A2V8TS09-F1
#
_cell.length_a   1.000
_cell.length_b   1.000
_cell.length_c   1.000
_cell.angle_alpha   90.00
_cell.angle_beta   90.00
_cell.angle_gamma   90.00
#
_symmetry.space_group_name_H-M   'P 1'
#
loop_
_entity.id
_entity.type
_entity.pdbx_description
1 polymer ?
#
loop_
_entity_poly.entity_id
_entity_poly.type
_entity_poly.pdbx_seq_one_letter_code
_entity_poly.pdbx_strand_id
1 'polypeptide(L)'
;MIESNVPKGERVLATDGVAQAYTSREILVGFQGAFNSVLEDTLTIGWSEDYRPRRMRVFRFPARTSRRIRVVQTAMVEGKEQWSVHELRFLRNGVELPRRPEWRLRAWPNPWEVQLAFDNSQATRWRSWEVAGPGMYIDVDFGYPEALDEVRIETSWDYRQIRLQVEAMDEHGRWLKIADKPEDRENPIRGSIRRAATYELHERGVNYLLISDTGYGADDFRDDPEAWGLTLVANGYGARLYKVTP
;
A
#
# COMPACT_ATOMS: atom_id res chain seq x y z
N MET A 1 21.44 17.39 15.44
CA MET A 1 21.51 16.29 14.46
C MET A 1 20.77 16.64 13.17
N ILE A 2 19.45 16.78 13.17
CA ILE A 2 18.65 17.14 11.98
C ILE A 2 19.06 18.50 11.40
N GLU A 3 19.03 19.55 12.23
CA GLU A 3 19.34 20.94 11.85
C GLU A 3 20.69 21.11 11.12
N SER A 4 21.67 20.27 11.43
CA SER A 4 23.04 20.37 10.89
C SER A 4 23.26 19.52 9.63
N ASN A 5 22.43 18.51 9.39
CA ASN A 5 22.67 17.50 8.34
C ASN A 5 21.59 17.46 7.25
N VAL A 6 20.40 17.99 7.52
CA VAL A 6 19.30 18.05 6.57
C VAL A 6 19.24 19.45 5.95
N PRO A 7 19.34 19.59 4.62
CA PRO A 7 19.19 20.87 3.93
C PRO A 7 17.87 21.57 4.27
N LYS A 8 17.84 22.90 4.14
CA LYS A 8 16.58 23.65 4.28
C LYS A 8 15.62 23.27 3.15
N GLY A 9 14.34 23.10 3.49
CA GLY A 9 13.28 22.72 2.54
C GLY A 9 13.10 21.20 2.37
N GLU A 10 14.03 20.39 2.87
CA GLU A 10 13.89 18.93 2.88
C GLU A 10 13.00 18.45 4.02
N ARG A 11 12.33 17.32 3.78
CA ARG A 11 11.45 16.63 4.73
C ARG A 11 12.19 15.47 5.38
N VAL A 12 11.94 15.27 6.67
CA VAL A 12 12.43 14.11 7.42
C VAL A 12 11.25 13.29 7.90
N LEU A 13 11.14 12.04 7.45
CA LEU A 13 10.23 11.07 8.07
C LEU A 13 10.89 10.50 9.31
N ALA A 14 10.23 10.64 10.46
CA ALA A 14 10.67 10.12 11.74
C ALA A 14 9.74 9.01 12.22
N THR A 15 10.32 7.89 12.70
CA THR A 15 9.55 6.76 13.23
C THR A 15 9.09 6.96 14.68
N ASP A 16 9.44 8.09 15.29
CA ASP A 16 9.07 8.44 16.66
C ASP A 16 8.93 9.96 16.80
N GLY A 17 8.37 10.41 17.92
CA GLY A 17 8.23 11.82 18.25
C GLY A 17 9.57 12.55 18.31
N VAL A 18 9.68 13.65 17.59
CA VAL A 18 10.84 14.55 17.61
C VAL A 18 10.44 15.87 18.24
N ALA A 19 11.35 16.50 19.00
CA ALA A 19 11.13 17.84 19.53
C ALA A 19 11.22 18.90 18.42
N GLN A 20 10.15 19.02 17.62
CA GLN A 20 10.10 19.85 16.40
C GLN A 20 10.41 21.33 16.65
N ALA A 21 10.14 21.84 17.86
CA ALA A 21 10.48 23.21 18.25
C ALA A 21 11.98 23.55 18.16
N TYR A 22 12.86 22.54 18.13
CA TYR A 22 14.31 22.71 18.07
C TYR A 22 14.90 22.55 16.66
N THR A 23 14.07 22.47 15.62
CA THR A 23 14.56 22.43 14.25
C THR A 23 13.66 23.22 13.31
N SER A 24 14.27 23.82 12.29
CA SER A 24 13.52 24.50 11.23
C SER A 24 13.10 23.56 10.09
N ARG A 25 13.31 22.24 10.23
CA ARG A 25 13.03 21.24 9.18
C ARG A 25 11.62 20.70 9.36
N GLU A 26 10.97 20.38 8.25
CA GLU A 26 9.68 19.71 8.28
C GLU A 26 9.88 18.26 8.74
N ILE A 27 9.26 17.91 9.88
CA ILE A 27 9.30 16.55 10.43
C ILE A 27 7.94 15.91 10.20
N LEU A 28 7.95 14.77 9.52
CA LEU A 28 6.80 13.93 9.30
C LEU A 28 6.83 12.80 10.32
N VAL A 29 5.83 12.71 11.19
CA VAL A 29 5.63 11.57 12.10
C VAL A 29 4.33 10.87 11.69
N GLY A 30 4.32 9.53 11.64
CA GLY A 30 3.23 8.77 11.02
C GLY A 30 1.82 9.11 11.50
N PHE A 31 1.62 9.12 12.82
CA PHE A 31 0.30 9.39 13.41
C PHE A 31 -0.19 10.84 13.25
N GLN A 32 0.65 11.75 12.74
CA GLN A 32 0.29 13.16 12.56
C GLN A 32 -0.41 13.46 11.22
N GLY A 33 -0.50 12.48 10.31
CA GLY A 33 -1.24 12.67 9.06
C GLY A 33 -1.30 11.42 8.19
N ALA A 34 -2.33 11.34 7.34
CA ALA A 34 -2.54 10.22 6.42
C ALA A 34 -1.34 9.98 5.50
N PHE A 35 -0.78 11.06 4.93
CA PHE A 35 0.44 11.00 4.13
C PHE A 35 1.60 10.35 4.90
N ASN A 36 1.83 10.77 6.14
CA ASN A 36 2.92 10.24 6.97
C ASN A 36 2.68 8.77 7.32
N SER A 37 1.44 8.40 7.64
CA SER A 37 1.05 7.02 7.92
C SER A 37 1.28 6.10 6.71
N VAL A 38 1.03 6.57 5.48
CA VAL A 38 1.35 5.83 4.26
C VAL A 38 2.86 5.60 4.12
N LEU A 39 3.68 6.62 4.37
CA LEU A 39 5.14 6.48 4.28
C LEU A 39 5.68 5.51 5.33
N GLU A 40 5.15 5.55 6.56
CA GLU A 40 5.54 4.61 7.61
C GLU A 40 5.07 3.17 7.29
N ASP A 41 3.86 3.00 6.76
CA ASP A 41 3.36 1.70 6.31
C ASP A 41 4.22 1.13 5.16
N THR A 42 4.67 2.00 4.24
CA THR A 42 5.57 1.66 3.13
C THR A 42 6.91 1.13 3.64
N LEU A 43 7.50 1.79 4.64
CA LEU A 43 8.69 1.28 5.33
C LEU A 43 8.41 -0.02 6.08
N THR A 44 7.25 -0.15 6.71
CA THR A 44 6.88 -1.35 7.47
C THR A 44 6.78 -2.57 6.56
N ILE A 45 6.23 -2.43 5.36
CA ILE A 45 6.17 -3.50 4.34
C ILE A 45 7.58 -3.99 3.94
N GLY A 46 8.58 -3.09 3.93
CA GLY A 46 9.94 -3.45 3.59
C GLY A 46 10.63 -4.37 4.61
N TRP A 47 10.51 -4.09 5.90
CA TRP A 47 11.15 -4.92 6.94
C TRP A 47 10.27 -6.07 7.44
N SER A 48 8.94 -5.95 7.40
CA SER A 48 8.02 -6.98 7.91
C SER A 48 7.64 -7.99 6.82
N GLU A 49 8.12 -9.23 6.95
CA GLU A 49 7.76 -10.33 6.03
C GLU A 49 6.25 -10.57 5.93
N ASP A 50 5.54 -10.45 7.05
CA ASP A 50 4.09 -10.71 7.13
C ASP A 50 3.28 -9.71 6.31
N TYR A 51 3.83 -8.49 6.11
CA TYR A 51 3.14 -7.40 5.39
C TYR A 51 3.48 -7.35 3.91
N ARG A 52 4.44 -8.15 3.45
CA ARG A 52 4.81 -8.19 2.03
C ARG A 52 3.69 -8.77 1.18
N PRO A 53 3.54 -8.34 -0.10
CA PRO A 53 2.48 -8.81 -0.98
C PRO A 53 2.75 -10.22 -1.51
N ARG A 54 2.90 -11.21 -0.63
CA ARG A 54 3.24 -12.60 -0.98
C ARG A 54 2.03 -13.47 -1.30
N ARG A 55 0.82 -12.91 -1.19
CA ARG A 55 -0.43 -13.60 -1.49
C ARG A 55 -1.10 -12.98 -2.70
N MET A 56 -1.61 -13.84 -3.58
CA MET A 56 -2.48 -13.45 -4.68
C MET A 56 -3.83 -14.15 -4.55
N ARG A 57 -4.92 -13.38 -4.46
CA ARG A 57 -6.30 -13.88 -4.58
C ARG A 57 -6.73 -13.79 -6.04
N VAL A 58 -7.08 -14.92 -6.66
CA VAL A 58 -7.48 -14.96 -8.06
C VAL A 58 -8.95 -15.35 -8.19
N PHE A 59 -9.76 -14.43 -8.69
CA PHE A 59 -11.18 -14.63 -8.98
C PHE A 59 -11.36 -14.85 -10.48
N ARG A 60 -11.79 -16.04 -10.87
CA ARG A 60 -12.16 -16.35 -12.27
C ARG A 60 -13.66 -16.49 -12.42
N PHE A 61 -14.17 -16.03 -13.55
CA PHE A 61 -15.58 -16.10 -13.90
C PHE A 61 -15.74 -16.19 -15.43
N PRO A 62 -16.91 -16.62 -15.93
CA PRO A 62 -17.17 -16.61 -17.37
C PRO A 62 -16.92 -15.22 -17.97
N ALA A 63 -16.20 -15.18 -19.09
CA ALA A 63 -15.86 -13.93 -19.77
C ALA A 63 -17.11 -13.08 -19.99
N ARG A 64 -17.02 -11.80 -19.62
CA ARG A 64 -18.15 -10.87 -19.73
C ARG A 64 -17.67 -9.46 -20.03
N THR A 65 -18.55 -8.69 -20.66
CA THR A 65 -18.35 -7.26 -20.85
C THR A 65 -18.97 -6.51 -19.67
N SER A 66 -18.20 -5.62 -19.05
CA SER A 66 -18.67 -4.80 -17.92
C SER A 66 -17.95 -3.46 -17.93
N ARG A 67 -18.69 -2.39 -17.70
CA ARG A 67 -18.12 -1.04 -17.55
C ARG A 67 -17.60 -0.82 -16.13
N ARG A 68 -18.23 -1.43 -15.14
CA ARG A 68 -17.92 -1.21 -13.73
C ARG A 68 -17.82 -2.52 -12.96
N ILE A 69 -16.74 -2.68 -12.22
CA ILE A 69 -16.46 -3.84 -11.38
C ILE A 69 -16.07 -3.35 -10.00
N ARG A 70 -16.50 -4.06 -8.96
CA ARG A 70 -16.02 -3.83 -7.60
C ARG A 70 -15.65 -5.14 -6.90
N VAL A 71 -14.69 -5.03 -5.99
CA VAL A 71 -14.39 -6.05 -4.99
C VAL A 71 -15.02 -5.58 -3.68
N VAL A 72 -15.76 -6.46 -3.02
CA VAL A 72 -16.49 -6.15 -1.79
C VAL A 72 -16.05 -7.11 -0.67
N GLN A 73 -15.71 -6.56 0.49
CA GLN A 73 -15.57 -7.33 1.72
C GLN A 73 -16.94 -7.67 2.28
N THR A 74 -17.17 -8.95 2.59
CA THR A 74 -18.50 -9.47 2.95
C THR A 74 -18.57 -10.05 4.36
N ALA A 75 -17.44 -10.42 4.95
CA ALA A 75 -17.42 -10.95 6.32
C ALA A 75 -17.43 -9.82 7.36
N MET A 76 -18.12 -10.11 8.46
CA MET A 76 -17.86 -9.44 9.73
C MET A 76 -16.50 -9.91 10.25
N VAL A 77 -15.67 -8.97 10.70
CA VAL A 77 -14.34 -9.26 11.24
C VAL A 77 -14.33 -8.94 12.73
N GLU A 78 -13.78 -9.85 13.52
CA GLU A 78 -13.55 -9.64 14.94
C GLU A 78 -12.14 -9.07 15.18
N GLY A 79 -12.00 -8.22 16.19
CA GLY A 79 -10.70 -7.64 16.57
C GLY A 79 -10.34 -6.37 15.77
N LYS A 80 -9.07 -6.26 15.38
CA LYS A 80 -8.50 -5.04 14.76
C LYS A 80 -7.99 -5.27 13.32
N GLU A 81 -8.36 -6.38 12.70
CA GLU A 81 -7.92 -6.73 11.34
C GLU A 81 -8.54 -5.76 10.31
N GLN A 82 -7.68 -5.15 9.50
CA GLN A 82 -8.06 -4.22 8.43
C GLN A 82 -7.97 -4.91 7.08
N TRP A 83 -8.67 -4.38 6.08
CA TRP A 83 -8.54 -4.86 4.71
C TRP A 83 -7.47 -4.04 3.98
N SER A 84 -6.55 -4.73 3.30
CA SER A 84 -5.52 -4.09 2.49
C SER A 84 -5.36 -4.75 1.12
N VAL A 85 -4.96 -3.95 0.13
CA VAL A 85 -4.72 -4.37 -1.25
C VAL A 85 -3.45 -3.68 -1.73
N HIS A 86 -2.42 -4.46 -2.08
CA HIS A 86 -1.22 -3.91 -2.71
C HIS A 86 -1.50 -3.62 -4.18
N GLU A 87 -2.06 -4.59 -4.92
CA GLU A 87 -2.43 -4.37 -6.32
C GLU A 87 -3.78 -5.02 -6.64
N LEU A 88 -4.63 -4.29 -7.37
CA LEU A 88 -5.89 -4.79 -7.93
C LEU A 88 -5.79 -4.78 -9.45
N ARG A 89 -5.85 -5.97 -10.06
CA ARG A 89 -5.71 -6.16 -11.50
C ARG A 89 -6.96 -6.77 -12.12
N PHE A 90 -7.32 -6.28 -13.30
CA PHE A 90 -8.41 -6.79 -14.12
C PHE A 90 -7.82 -7.39 -15.39
N LEU A 91 -8.20 -8.63 -15.73
CA LEU A 91 -7.57 -9.34 -16.83
C LEU A 91 -8.59 -9.95 -17.80
N ARG A 92 -8.13 -10.13 -19.03
CA ARG A 92 -8.80 -10.86 -20.10
C ARG A 92 -7.83 -11.87 -20.69
N ASN A 93 -8.19 -13.15 -20.65
CA ASN A 93 -7.35 -14.25 -21.16
C ASN A 93 -5.91 -14.19 -20.61
N GLY A 94 -5.77 -13.86 -19.32
CA GLY A 94 -4.49 -13.77 -18.63
C GLY A 94 -3.67 -12.49 -18.88
N VAL A 95 -4.17 -11.54 -19.69
CA VAL A 95 -3.53 -10.25 -19.96
C VAL A 95 -4.24 -9.15 -19.16
N GLU A 96 -3.48 -8.35 -18.40
CA GLU A 96 -4.05 -7.20 -17.67
C GLU A 96 -4.61 -6.16 -18.64
N LEU A 97 -5.81 -5.65 -18.34
CA LEU A 97 -6.38 -4.54 -19.06
C LEU A 97 -5.46 -3.31 -18.89
N PRO A 98 -5.17 -2.57 -19.96
CA PRO A 98 -4.34 -1.38 -19.85
C PRO A 98 -5.01 -0.37 -18.90
N ARG A 99 -4.28 0.08 -17.88
CA ARG A 99 -4.74 1.12 -16.96
C ARG A 99 -4.86 2.42 -17.74
N ARG A 100 -6.08 2.88 -17.99
CA ARG A 100 -6.34 4.07 -18.81
C ARG A 100 -6.70 5.28 -17.95
N PRO A 101 -6.38 6.52 -18.36
CA PRO A 101 -6.69 7.73 -17.60
C PRO A 101 -8.20 8.00 -17.46
N GLU A 102 -9.05 7.33 -18.25
CA GLU A 102 -10.50 7.38 -18.12
C GLU A 102 -11.03 6.56 -16.93
N TRP A 103 -10.22 5.65 -16.37
CA TRP A 103 -10.63 4.88 -15.21
C TRP A 103 -10.99 5.81 -14.05
N ARG A 104 -12.08 5.50 -13.35
CA ARG A 104 -12.50 6.19 -12.13
C ARG A 104 -12.50 5.19 -10.99
N LEU A 105 -11.54 5.37 -10.10
CA LEU A 105 -11.35 4.54 -8.92
C LEU A 105 -12.14 5.12 -7.75
N ARG A 106 -12.77 4.24 -6.98
CA ARG A 106 -13.45 4.59 -5.72
C ARG A 106 -13.16 3.52 -4.70
N ALA A 107 -13.10 3.91 -3.44
CA ALA A 107 -13.06 2.96 -2.36
C ALA A 107 -13.83 3.50 -1.16
N TRP A 108 -14.36 2.57 -0.36
CA TRP A 108 -14.97 2.84 0.92
C TRP A 108 -14.43 1.81 1.92
N PRO A 109 -13.97 2.24 3.10
CA PRO A 109 -14.16 3.56 3.73
C PRO A 109 -13.12 4.62 3.36
N ASN A 110 -12.01 4.21 2.75
CA ASN A 110 -10.91 5.08 2.44
C ASN A 110 -10.85 5.40 0.93
N PRO A 111 -11.41 6.54 0.47
CA PRO A 111 -11.33 6.91 -0.95
C PRO A 111 -10.00 7.58 -1.33
N TRP A 112 -9.23 8.08 -0.36
CA TRP A 112 -8.12 9.02 -0.61
C TRP A 112 -6.88 8.33 -1.18
N GLU A 113 -6.58 7.12 -0.70
CA GLU A 113 -5.41 6.37 -1.13
C GLU A 113 -5.73 5.21 -2.09
N VAL A 114 -6.92 5.20 -2.74
CA VAL A 114 -7.32 4.10 -3.64
C VAL A 114 -6.30 3.85 -4.76
N GLN A 115 -5.59 4.89 -5.19
CA GLN A 115 -4.53 4.80 -6.21
C GLN A 115 -3.39 3.86 -5.82
N LEU A 116 -3.15 3.65 -4.52
CA LEU A 116 -2.10 2.73 -4.04
C LEU A 116 -2.41 1.26 -4.33
N ALA A 117 -3.65 0.91 -4.71
CA ALA A 117 -3.98 -0.42 -5.23
C ALA A 117 -3.74 -0.55 -6.75
N PHE A 118 -3.23 0.52 -7.38
CA PHE A 118 -3.10 0.66 -8.83
C PHE A 118 -1.80 1.38 -9.25
N ASP A 119 -0.81 1.47 -8.38
CA ASP A 119 0.44 2.20 -8.64
C ASP A 119 1.59 1.31 -9.15
N ASN A 120 1.38 -0.02 -9.19
CA ASN A 120 2.39 -1.03 -9.53
C ASN A 120 3.59 -1.06 -8.59
N SER A 121 3.45 -0.57 -7.35
CA SER A 121 4.47 -0.69 -6.33
C SER A 121 4.16 -1.86 -5.38
N GLN A 122 5.17 -2.71 -5.14
CA GLN A 122 5.07 -3.80 -4.17
C GLN A 122 5.28 -3.32 -2.72
N ALA A 123 5.64 -2.05 -2.54
CA ALA A 123 5.90 -1.47 -1.23
C ALA A 123 4.74 -0.60 -0.73
N THR A 124 3.71 -0.38 -1.54
CA THR A 124 2.52 0.40 -1.19
C THR A 124 1.30 -0.50 -1.13
N ARG A 125 0.30 -0.07 -0.37
CA ARG A 125 -1.01 -0.72 -0.33
C ARG A 125 -2.10 0.26 0.02
N TRP A 126 -3.26 0.09 -0.57
CA TRP A 126 -4.49 0.65 -0.03
C TRP A 126 -4.85 -0.07 1.27
N ARG A 127 -5.40 0.68 2.24
CA ARG A 127 -5.93 0.16 3.51
C ARG A 127 -7.29 0.75 3.80
N SER A 128 -8.15 -0.03 4.45
CA SER A 128 -9.42 0.47 4.99
C SER A 128 -9.23 1.49 6.12
N TRP A 129 -8.08 1.51 6.80
CA TRP A 129 -7.78 2.33 7.99
C TRP A 129 -8.67 2.12 9.23
N GLU A 130 -9.76 1.37 9.08
CA GLU A 130 -10.60 0.88 10.15
C GLU A 130 -10.80 -0.64 10.03
N VAL A 131 -11.36 -1.24 11.07
CA VAL A 131 -11.65 -2.68 11.14
C VAL A 131 -12.50 -3.09 9.95
N ALA A 132 -12.08 -4.12 9.22
CA ALA A 132 -12.76 -4.55 8.02
C ALA A 132 -14.21 -4.98 8.31
N GLY A 133 -15.15 -4.56 7.48
CA GLY A 133 -16.57 -4.83 7.68
C GLY A 133 -17.32 -5.10 6.38
N PRO A 134 -18.50 -5.73 6.45
CA PRO A 134 -19.31 -6.01 5.28
C PRO A 134 -19.70 -4.70 4.56
N GLY A 135 -19.59 -4.71 3.24
CA GLY A 135 -19.95 -3.57 2.39
C GLY A 135 -18.81 -2.59 2.09
N MET A 136 -17.63 -2.76 2.68
CA MET A 136 -16.42 -2.08 2.21
C MET A 136 -16.08 -2.53 0.79
N TYR A 137 -15.59 -1.61 -0.05
CA TYR A 137 -15.31 -1.93 -1.45
C TYR A 137 -14.14 -1.14 -2.03
N ILE A 138 -13.53 -1.72 -3.07
CA ILE A 138 -12.78 -1.00 -4.10
C ILE A 138 -13.52 -1.19 -5.42
N ASP A 139 -13.81 -0.11 -6.10
CA ASP A 139 -14.65 -0.01 -7.28
C ASP A 139 -13.91 0.71 -8.42
N VAL A 140 -14.10 0.21 -9.64
CA VAL A 140 -13.53 0.78 -10.85
C VAL A 140 -14.61 0.92 -11.91
N ASP A 141 -14.82 2.15 -12.40
CA ASP A 141 -15.49 2.42 -13.67
C ASP A 141 -14.41 2.58 -14.74
N PHE A 142 -14.39 1.67 -15.72
CA PHE A 142 -13.41 1.68 -16.81
C PHE A 142 -13.65 2.83 -17.82
N GLY A 143 -14.77 3.56 -17.70
CA GLY A 143 -15.19 4.64 -18.61
C GLY A 143 -15.97 4.12 -19.82
N TYR A 144 -15.65 2.92 -20.30
CA TYR A 144 -16.34 2.21 -21.36
C TYR A 144 -16.42 0.70 -21.03
N PRO A 145 -17.32 -0.06 -21.66
CA PRO A 145 -17.42 -1.49 -21.38
C PRO A 145 -16.14 -2.24 -21.77
N GLU A 146 -15.56 -2.98 -20.83
CA GLU A 146 -14.37 -3.81 -21.03
C GLU A 146 -14.74 -5.28 -20.92
N ALA A 147 -14.14 -6.12 -21.76
CA ALA A 147 -14.26 -7.57 -21.64
C ALA A 147 -13.20 -8.09 -20.66
N LEU A 148 -13.62 -8.87 -19.67
CA LEU A 148 -12.74 -9.46 -18.65
C LEU A 148 -13.29 -10.80 -18.16
N ASP A 149 -12.39 -11.64 -17.64
CA ASP A 149 -12.69 -12.97 -17.09
C ASP A 149 -12.02 -13.22 -15.74
N GLU A 150 -11.16 -12.30 -15.29
CA GLU A 150 -10.38 -12.50 -14.08
C GLU A 150 -10.12 -11.17 -13.33
N VAL A 151 -10.21 -11.25 -12.00
CA VAL A 151 -9.75 -10.21 -11.06
C VAL A 151 -8.66 -10.82 -10.17
N ARG A 152 -7.52 -10.16 -10.08
CA ARG A 152 -6.42 -10.52 -9.17
C ARG A 152 -6.23 -9.47 -8.11
N ILE A 153 -6.00 -9.92 -6.89
CA ILE A 153 -5.67 -9.06 -5.75
C ILE A 153 -4.34 -9.53 -5.18
N GLU A 154 -3.30 -8.71 -5.28
CA GLU A 154 -2.03 -8.92 -4.60
C GLU A 154 -2.10 -8.30 -3.21
N THR A 155 -1.66 -9.05 -2.21
CA THR A 155 -1.87 -8.72 -0.81
C THR A 155 -0.97 -9.55 0.12
N SER A 156 -1.07 -9.31 1.41
CA SER A 156 -0.27 -9.95 2.47
C SER A 156 -1.01 -11.12 3.14
N TRP A 157 -0.29 -11.87 3.98
CA TRP A 157 -0.82 -13.03 4.71
C TRP A 157 -1.32 -12.69 6.12
N ASP A 158 -1.18 -11.44 6.54
CA ASP A 158 -1.43 -10.90 7.88
C ASP A 158 -2.91 -10.87 8.31
N TYR A 159 -3.85 -11.28 7.44
CA TYR A 159 -5.28 -11.23 7.72
C TYR A 159 -5.98 -12.56 7.37
N ARG A 160 -6.91 -12.99 8.24
CA ARG A 160 -7.51 -14.34 8.24
C ARG A 160 -9.02 -14.32 8.01
N GLN A 161 -9.69 -13.24 8.36
CA GLN A 161 -11.14 -13.09 8.38
C GLN A 161 -11.68 -12.36 7.15
N ILE A 162 -10.83 -11.70 6.37
CA ILE A 162 -11.23 -11.09 5.09
C ILE A 162 -11.88 -12.13 4.15
N ARG A 163 -13.07 -11.82 3.63
CA ARG A 163 -13.86 -12.60 2.66
C ARG A 163 -14.37 -11.68 1.55
N LEU A 164 -13.76 -11.80 0.39
CA LEU A 164 -14.01 -10.90 -0.73
C LEU A 164 -14.90 -11.57 -1.77
N GLN A 165 -15.73 -10.77 -2.42
CA GLN A 165 -16.44 -11.15 -3.64
C GLN A 165 -16.26 -10.07 -4.71
N VAL A 166 -16.35 -10.48 -5.97
CA VAL A 166 -16.34 -9.60 -7.13
C VAL A 166 -17.77 -9.41 -7.61
N GLU A 167 -18.12 -8.17 -7.93
CA GLU A 167 -19.41 -7.80 -8.48
C GLU A 167 -19.24 -6.96 -9.75
N ALA A 168 -20.15 -7.15 -10.71
CA ALA A 168 -20.27 -6.34 -11.91
C ALA A 168 -21.57 -5.55 -11.90
N MET A 169 -21.52 -4.32 -12.40
CA MET A 169 -22.73 -3.51 -12.58
C MET A 169 -23.43 -3.91 -13.89
N ASP A 170 -24.72 -4.23 -13.82
CA ASP A 170 -25.55 -4.49 -15.01
C ASP A 170 -26.02 -3.20 -15.69
N GLU A 171 -26.69 -3.33 -16.84
CA GLU A 171 -27.20 -2.20 -17.64
C GLU A 171 -28.26 -1.36 -16.89
N HIS A 172 -28.87 -1.92 -15.85
CA HIS A 172 -29.86 -1.25 -15.00
C HIS A 172 -29.22 -0.60 -13.76
N GLY A 173 -27.88 -0.59 -13.66
CA GLY A 173 -27.14 -0.02 -12.54
C GLY A 173 -27.14 -0.89 -11.29
N ARG A 174 -27.55 -2.16 -11.37
CA ARG A 174 -27.57 -3.09 -10.23
C ARG A 174 -26.27 -3.86 -10.15
N TRP A 175 -25.80 -4.08 -8.93
CA TRP A 175 -24.63 -4.90 -8.68
C TRP A 175 -24.99 -6.39 -8.65
N LEU A 176 -24.30 -7.17 -9.47
CA LEU A 176 -24.46 -8.63 -9.54
C LEU A 176 -23.17 -9.29 -9.08
N LYS A 177 -23.27 -10.23 -8.13
CA LYS A 177 -22.14 -11.07 -7.73
C LYS A 177 -21.71 -11.97 -8.89
N ILE A 178 -20.43 -11.94 -9.23
CA ILE A 178 -19.86 -12.71 -10.35
C ILE A 178 -18.83 -13.76 -9.90
N ALA A 179 -18.19 -13.57 -8.75
CA ALA A 179 -17.28 -14.54 -8.13
C ALA A 179 -17.13 -14.28 -6.62
N ASP A 180 -17.00 -15.32 -5.80
CA ASP A 180 -16.82 -15.22 -4.34
C ASP A 180 -15.86 -16.28 -3.76
N LYS A 181 -15.24 -17.08 -4.63
CA LYS A 181 -14.30 -18.15 -4.26
C LYS A 181 -12.96 -17.91 -4.94
N PRO A 182 -12.09 -17.07 -4.36
CA PRO A 182 -10.76 -16.87 -4.91
C PRO A 182 -9.91 -18.13 -4.74
N GLU A 183 -9.07 -18.40 -5.73
CA GLU A 183 -7.92 -19.27 -5.56
C GLU A 183 -6.79 -18.47 -4.91
N ASP A 184 -6.18 -19.03 -3.86
CA ASP A 184 -4.97 -18.48 -3.26
C ASP A 184 -3.73 -18.98 -4.00
N ARG A 185 -2.83 -18.05 -4.32
CA ARG A 185 -1.52 -18.35 -4.90
C ARG A 185 -0.43 -17.57 -4.17
N GLU A 186 0.78 -18.11 -4.19
CA GLU A 186 1.97 -17.34 -3.84
C GLU A 186 2.19 -16.25 -4.89
N ASN A 187 2.43 -15.03 -4.44
CA ASN A 187 2.86 -13.92 -5.29
C ASN A 187 4.38 -13.74 -5.14
N PRO A 188 5.17 -14.01 -6.19
CA PRO A 188 6.61 -13.85 -6.10
C PRO A 188 6.98 -12.37 -6.03
N ILE A 189 7.75 -12.03 -4.99
CA ILE A 189 8.33 -10.69 -4.88
C ILE A 189 9.36 -10.47 -5.98
N ARG A 190 9.25 -9.34 -6.67
CA ARG A 190 10.18 -8.92 -7.72
C ARG A 190 11.16 -7.91 -7.16
N GLY A 191 12.46 -8.20 -7.26
CA GLY A 191 13.51 -7.31 -6.77
C GLY A 191 13.48 -7.13 -5.25
N SER A 192 13.98 -5.97 -4.77
CA SER A 192 14.04 -5.65 -3.34
C SER A 192 12.87 -4.75 -2.94
N ILE A 193 12.01 -5.23 -2.02
CA ILE A 193 10.94 -4.42 -1.44
C ILE A 193 11.51 -3.26 -0.61
N ARG A 194 12.64 -3.47 0.06
CA ARG A 194 13.34 -2.41 0.80
C ARG A 194 13.70 -1.24 -0.11
N ARG A 195 14.24 -1.54 -1.30
CA ARG A 195 14.52 -0.53 -2.35
C ARG A 195 13.25 0.09 -2.92
N ALA A 196 12.20 -0.71 -3.15
CA ALA A 196 10.92 -0.18 -3.60
C ALA A 196 10.34 0.80 -2.57
N ALA A 197 10.42 0.49 -1.27
CA ALA A 197 9.92 1.37 -0.21
C ALA A 197 10.63 2.73 -0.18
N THR A 198 11.97 2.76 -0.22
CA THR A 198 12.70 4.03 -0.24
C THR A 198 12.56 4.79 -1.55
N TYR A 199 12.36 4.09 -2.67
CA TYR A 199 11.97 4.70 -3.94
C TYR A 199 10.62 5.42 -3.81
N GLU A 200 9.59 4.77 -3.24
CA GLU A 200 8.27 5.38 -3.04
C GLU A 200 8.32 6.62 -2.12
N LEU A 201 9.22 6.63 -1.12
CA LEU A 201 9.50 7.79 -0.29
C LEU A 201 10.14 8.93 -1.10
N HIS A 202 11.15 8.62 -1.91
CA HIS A 202 11.84 9.58 -2.77
C HIS A 202 10.88 10.25 -3.75
N GLU A 203 10.04 9.47 -4.44
CA GLU A 203 9.02 9.98 -5.37
C GLU A 203 7.98 10.88 -4.70
N ARG A 204 7.80 10.75 -3.38
CA ARG A 204 6.93 11.59 -2.55
C ARG A 204 7.66 12.77 -1.88
N GLY A 205 8.91 13.02 -2.25
CA GLY A 205 9.72 14.14 -1.78
C GLY A 205 10.26 13.96 -0.37
N VAL A 206 10.48 12.71 0.08
CA VAL A 206 11.05 12.39 1.39
C VAL A 206 12.38 11.69 1.21
N ASN A 207 13.47 12.42 1.46
CA ASN A 207 14.84 11.97 1.22
C ASN A 207 15.62 11.66 2.51
N TYR A 208 15.02 11.87 3.67
CA TYR A 208 15.67 11.69 4.96
C TYR A 208 14.80 10.89 5.91
N LEU A 209 15.41 9.93 6.58
CA LEU A 209 14.78 9.07 7.57
C LEU A 209 15.45 9.24 8.92
N LEU A 210 14.67 9.53 9.95
CA LEU A 210 15.12 9.49 11.33
C LEU A 210 14.52 8.26 12.01
N ILE A 211 15.36 7.24 12.22
CA ILE A 211 14.95 5.97 12.81
C ILE A 211 15.38 5.95 14.27
N SER A 212 14.43 5.77 15.18
CA SER A 212 14.71 5.55 16.61
C SER A 212 15.40 4.21 16.80
N ASP A 213 16.45 4.14 17.63
CA ASP A 213 17.23 2.93 17.88
C ASP A 213 16.43 1.81 18.54
N THR A 214 15.32 2.18 19.20
CA THR A 214 14.41 1.25 19.89
C THR A 214 13.11 1.03 19.14
N GLY A 215 12.95 1.61 17.95
CA GLY A 215 11.76 1.44 17.12
C GLY A 215 11.64 0.01 16.60
N TYR A 216 10.41 -0.44 16.35
CA TYR A 216 10.19 -1.73 15.69
C TYR A 216 10.77 -1.71 14.27
N GLY A 217 11.55 -2.73 13.92
CA GLY A 217 12.26 -2.82 12.65
C GLY A 217 13.50 -1.93 12.53
N ALA A 218 13.87 -1.18 13.57
CA ALA A 218 15.04 -0.30 13.55
C ALA A 218 16.36 -1.04 13.31
N ASP A 219 16.44 -2.28 13.78
CA ASP A 219 17.51 -3.23 13.52
C ASP A 219 17.68 -3.53 12.03
N ASP A 220 16.59 -3.70 11.27
CA ASP A 220 16.67 -3.96 9.81
C ASP A 220 17.32 -2.79 9.05
N PHE A 221 17.03 -1.54 9.44
CA PHE A 221 17.67 -0.35 8.87
C PHE A 221 19.12 -0.17 9.33
N ARG A 222 19.43 -0.53 10.57
CA ARG A 222 20.76 -0.38 11.17
C ARG A 222 21.75 -1.41 10.64
N ASP A 223 21.29 -2.65 10.52
CA ASP A 223 22.15 -3.80 10.24
C ASP A 223 22.42 -3.93 8.73
N ASP A 224 21.50 -3.46 7.87
CA ASP A 224 21.66 -3.46 6.40
C ASP A 224 21.09 -2.19 5.72
N PRO A 225 21.63 -0.99 6.01
CA PRO A 225 21.15 0.26 5.41
C PRO A 225 21.31 0.28 3.88
N GLU A 226 22.32 -0.41 3.33
CA GLU A 226 22.57 -0.44 1.89
C GLU A 226 21.47 -1.18 1.12
N ALA A 227 20.90 -2.26 1.67
CA ALA A 227 19.75 -2.94 1.07
C ALA A 227 18.49 -2.06 0.96
N TRP A 228 18.40 -1.04 1.80
CA TRP A 228 17.38 0.02 1.72
C TRP A 228 17.78 1.18 0.82
N GLY A 229 19.03 1.27 0.37
CA GLY A 229 19.52 2.48 -0.26
C GLY A 229 19.64 3.65 0.69
N LEU A 230 20.14 3.40 1.89
CA LEU A 230 20.32 4.40 2.91
C LEU A 230 21.80 4.63 3.15
N THR A 231 22.16 5.91 3.29
CA THR A 231 23.48 6.31 3.79
C THR A 231 23.31 6.97 5.15
N LEU A 232 23.99 6.43 6.17
CA LEU A 232 23.99 7.03 7.50
C LEU A 232 24.70 8.39 7.42
N VAL A 233 23.99 9.46 7.81
CA VAL A 233 24.55 10.82 7.82
C VAL A 233 24.85 11.32 9.23
N ALA A 234 24.12 10.83 10.23
CA ALA A 234 24.39 11.13 11.63
C ALA A 234 23.78 10.08 12.57
N ASN A 235 24.37 9.94 13.75
CA ASN A 235 23.87 9.11 14.84
C ASN A 235 24.01 9.89 16.16
N GLY A 236 22.98 9.88 16.98
CA GLY A 236 23.01 10.42 18.33
C GLY A 236 21.63 10.49 18.94
N TYR A 237 21.57 10.74 20.25
CA TYR A 237 20.31 10.90 21.00
C TYR A 237 19.35 9.71 20.86
N GLY A 238 19.88 8.49 20.69
CA GLY A 238 19.08 7.27 20.53
C GLY A 238 18.40 7.13 19.17
N ALA A 239 18.90 7.81 18.12
CA ALA A 239 18.38 7.68 16.78
C ALA A 239 19.49 7.78 15.71
N ARG A 240 19.19 7.24 14.54
CA ARG A 240 20.02 7.33 13.33
C ARG A 240 19.31 8.11 12.25
N LEU A 241 20.02 9.08 11.68
CA LEU A 241 19.56 9.86 10.54
C LEU A 241 20.21 9.30 9.28
N TYR A 242 19.38 8.87 8.35
CA TYR A 242 19.78 8.38 7.05
C TYR A 242 19.35 9.33 5.94
N LYS A 243 20.13 9.35 4.85
CA LYS A 243 19.74 9.91 3.57
C LYS A 243 19.36 8.77 2.62
N VAL A 244 18.26 8.95 1.91
CA VAL A 244 17.81 8.06 0.83
C VAL A 244 18.67 8.27 -0.41
N THR A 245 19.15 7.16 -0.97
CA THR A 245 19.97 7.08 -2.17
C THR A 245 19.20 6.25 -3.20
N PRO A 246 18.41 6.91 -4.08
CA PRO A 246 17.48 6.25 -5.00
C PRO A 246 18.17 5.34 -6.02
#